data_AF-A0A969Z9J1-F1
#
_entry.id   AF-A0A969Z9J1-F1
#
_cell.length_a   1.000
_cell.length_b   1.000
_cell.length_c   1.000
_cell.angle_alpha   90.00
_cell.angle_beta   90.00
_cell.angle_gamma   90.00
#
_symmetry.space_group_name_H-M   'P 1'
#
loop_
_entity.id
_entity.type
_entity.pdbx_description
1 polymer ?
#
loop_
_entity_poly.entity_id
_entity_poly.type
_entity_poly.pdbx_seq_one_letter_code
_entity_poly.pdbx_strand_id
1 'polypeptide(L)'
;METDDIKSEIECLRAEIERHNYLYYVLDAPEISDAEYDGLMQKLRRLEQQFPQFLTPESPTQRVGAAPIEEFGVVEHKVPLLSLGNVFSGEELEAWYKRTLKLLGDKSPNFVCEHKMDGLSVSLIYIDGKFTVGATRGDGEKGENITQNLRTIKSIPLTLPKGAPSLIEVRGEVFIP
;
A
#
# COMPACT_ATOMS: atom_id res chain seq x y z
N MET A 1 -26.69 -24.38 -0.18
CA MET A 1 -26.57 -22.95 0.20
C MET A 1 -27.04 -22.13 -0.97
N GLU A 2 -27.83 -21.10 -0.71
CA GLU A 2 -28.20 -20.12 -1.73
C GLU A 2 -26.96 -19.32 -2.15
N THR A 3 -26.92 -18.86 -3.39
CA THR A 3 -25.77 -18.14 -3.97
C THR A 3 -25.36 -16.90 -3.16
N ASP A 4 -26.30 -16.25 -2.49
CA ASP A 4 -26.03 -15.08 -1.63
C ASP A 4 -25.35 -15.44 -0.29
N ASP A 5 -25.60 -16.63 0.23
CA ASP A 5 -24.95 -17.14 1.44
C ASP A 5 -23.47 -17.42 1.17
N ILE A 6 -23.17 -18.02 0.02
CA ILE A 6 -21.80 -18.27 -0.45
C ILE A 6 -21.04 -16.95 -0.66
N LYS A 7 -21.69 -15.97 -1.30
CA LYS A 7 -21.10 -14.64 -1.50
C LYS A 7 -20.74 -13.99 -0.16
N SER A 8 -21.67 -14.05 0.80
CA SER A 8 -21.46 -13.49 2.14
C SER A 8 -20.33 -14.19 2.88
N GLU A 9 -20.23 -15.51 2.76
CA GLU A 9 -19.12 -16.29 3.34
C GLU A 9 -17.77 -15.90 2.72
N ILE A 10 -17.68 -15.76 1.40
CA ILE A 10 -16.46 -15.32 0.70
C ILE A 10 -16.03 -13.93 1.18
N GLU A 11 -16.96 -12.97 1.26
CA GLU A 11 -16.66 -11.62 1.72
C GLU A 11 -16.22 -11.60 3.20
N CYS A 12 -16.82 -12.44 4.05
CA CYS A 12 -16.41 -12.60 5.44
C CYS A 12 -14.98 -13.15 5.53
N LEU A 13 -14.66 -14.21 4.77
CA LEU A 13 -13.32 -14.80 4.75
C LEU A 13 -12.27 -13.81 4.23
N ARG A 14 -12.60 -13.03 3.20
CA ARG A 14 -11.70 -11.97 2.69
C ARG A 14 -11.42 -10.93 3.77
N ALA A 15 -12.45 -10.46 4.45
CA ALA A 15 -12.31 -9.47 5.52
C ALA A 15 -11.49 -10.01 6.70
N GLU A 16 -11.71 -11.27 7.08
CA GLU A 16 -10.97 -11.95 8.16
C GLU A 16 -9.50 -12.12 7.80
N ILE A 17 -9.20 -12.61 6.59
CA ILE A 17 -7.82 -12.76 6.09
C ILE A 17 -7.11 -11.42 6.01
N GLU A 18 -7.74 -10.38 5.47
CA GLU A 18 -7.11 -9.05 5.39
C GLU A 18 -6.88 -8.44 6.77
N ARG A 19 -7.77 -8.69 7.75
CA ARG A 19 -7.53 -8.30 9.15
C ARG A 19 -6.28 -8.98 9.71
N HIS A 20 -6.12 -10.28 9.47
CA HIS A 20 -4.94 -11.01 9.92
C HIS A 20 -3.66 -10.60 9.17
N ASN A 21 -3.75 -10.29 7.88
CA ASN A 21 -2.65 -9.69 7.13
C ASN A 21 -2.22 -8.36 7.73
N TYR A 22 -3.17 -7.49 8.09
CA TYR A 22 -2.88 -6.21 8.72
C TYR A 22 -2.19 -6.40 10.08
N LEU A 23 -2.74 -7.28 10.93
CA LEU A 23 -2.15 -7.61 12.22
C LEU A 23 -0.72 -8.14 12.10
N TYR A 24 -0.48 -9.06 11.17
CA TYR A 24 0.82 -9.69 10.98
C TYR A 24 1.83 -8.74 10.31
N TYR A 25 1.49 -8.17 9.15
CA TYR A 25 2.45 -7.45 8.30
C TYR A 25 2.56 -5.95 8.59
N VAL A 26 1.60 -5.36 9.30
CA VAL A 26 1.59 -3.91 9.60
C VAL A 26 1.78 -3.65 11.07
N LEU A 27 1.09 -4.41 11.93
CA LEU A 27 1.13 -4.19 13.38
C LEU A 27 2.14 -5.07 14.13
N ASP A 28 2.73 -6.07 13.47
CA ASP A 28 3.61 -7.07 14.08
C ASP A 28 2.97 -7.71 15.35
N ALA A 29 1.66 -7.97 15.27
CA ALA A 29 0.82 -8.42 16.39
C ALA A 29 -0.14 -9.55 15.93
N PRO A 30 0.37 -10.72 15.51
CA PRO A 30 -0.47 -11.81 15.03
C PRO A 30 -1.37 -12.39 16.14
N GLU A 31 -2.64 -12.62 15.81
CA GLU A 31 -3.62 -13.21 16.72
C GLU A 31 -3.85 -14.72 16.49
N ILE A 32 -3.50 -15.22 15.30
CA ILE A 32 -3.68 -16.62 14.91
C ILE A 32 -2.35 -17.22 14.45
N SER A 33 -2.24 -18.54 14.53
CA SER A 33 -1.09 -19.27 14.02
C SER A 33 -1.08 -19.34 12.48
N ASP A 34 0.09 -19.60 11.90
CA ASP A 34 0.25 -19.79 10.46
C ASP A 34 -0.65 -20.92 9.93
N ALA A 35 -0.84 -21.99 10.70
CA ALA A 35 -1.70 -23.11 10.31
C ALA A 35 -3.18 -22.72 10.23
N GLU A 36 -3.65 -21.87 11.14
CA GLU A 36 -5.01 -21.33 11.11
C GLU A 36 -5.20 -20.38 9.92
N TYR A 37 -4.23 -19.49 9.68
CA TYR A 37 -4.22 -18.61 8.52
C TYR A 37 -4.25 -19.38 7.20
N ASP A 38 -3.41 -20.40 7.06
CA ASP A 38 -3.39 -21.28 5.89
C ASP A 38 -4.73 -21.99 5.69
N GLY A 39 -5.39 -22.41 6.78
CA GLY A 39 -6.75 -22.95 6.75
C GLY A 39 -7.77 -21.98 6.15
N LEU A 40 -7.75 -20.72 6.58
CA LEU A 40 -8.61 -19.66 6.03
C LEU A 40 -8.33 -19.45 4.53
N MET A 41 -7.06 -19.37 4.15
CA MET A 41 -6.63 -19.15 2.77
C MET A 41 -7.05 -20.31 1.85
N GLN A 42 -6.87 -21.55 2.29
CA GLN A 42 -7.31 -22.73 1.55
C GLN A 42 -8.83 -22.76 1.38
N LYS A 43 -9.58 -22.41 2.44
CA LYS A 43 -11.04 -22.33 2.39
C LYS A 43 -11.50 -21.29 1.36
N LEU A 44 -10.93 -20.09 1.38
CA LEU A 44 -11.24 -19.03 0.41
C LEU A 44 -10.93 -19.49 -1.03
N ARG A 45 -9.74 -20.05 -1.28
CA ARG A 45 -9.35 -20.58 -2.60
C ARG A 45 -10.34 -21.62 -3.12
N ARG A 46 -10.77 -22.55 -2.27
CA ARG A 46 -11.74 -23.59 -2.64
C ARG A 46 -13.09 -22.98 -3.05
N LEU A 47 -13.57 -22.00 -2.28
CA LEU A 47 -14.84 -21.32 -2.59
C LEU A 47 -14.74 -20.55 -3.91
N GLU A 48 -13.66 -19.81 -4.15
CA GLU A 48 -13.46 -19.07 -5.40
C GLU A 48 -13.29 -20.00 -6.62
N GLN A 49 -12.69 -21.17 -6.45
CA GLN A 49 -12.61 -22.19 -7.50
C GLN A 49 -13.98 -22.80 -7.81
N GLN A 50 -14.82 -23.04 -6.80
CA GLN A 50 -16.17 -23.57 -6.97
C GLN A 50 -17.13 -22.53 -7.53
N PHE A 51 -16.91 -21.25 -7.24
CA PHE A 51 -17.75 -20.13 -7.65
C PHE A 51 -16.91 -19.02 -8.31
N PRO A 52 -16.41 -19.24 -9.54
CA PRO A 52 -15.50 -18.30 -10.22
C PRO A 52 -16.09 -16.91 -10.42
N GLN A 53 -17.42 -16.77 -10.44
CA GLN A 53 -18.10 -15.47 -10.54
C GLN A 53 -17.83 -14.54 -9.35
N PHE A 54 -17.36 -15.08 -8.22
CA PHE A 54 -17.01 -14.29 -7.04
C PHE A 54 -15.53 -13.97 -6.96
N LEU A 55 -14.68 -14.53 -7.82
CA LEU A 55 -13.25 -14.22 -7.86
C LEU A 55 -13.05 -12.76 -8.27
N THR A 56 -12.31 -11.99 -7.48
CA THR A 56 -12.01 -10.59 -7.75
C THR A 56 -10.50 -10.31 -7.73
N PRO A 57 -10.00 -9.31 -8.48
CA PRO A 57 -8.59 -8.91 -8.45
C PRO A 57 -8.10 -8.42 -7.08
N GLU A 58 -9.01 -8.00 -6.19
CA GLU A 58 -8.69 -7.57 -4.83
C GLU A 58 -8.67 -8.73 -3.82
N SER A 59 -8.99 -9.96 -4.25
CA SER A 59 -8.98 -11.10 -3.34
C SER A 59 -7.56 -11.40 -2.83
N PRO A 60 -7.38 -11.73 -1.54
CA PRO A 60 -6.09 -12.13 -0.98
C PRO A 60 -5.45 -13.32 -1.72
N THR A 61 -6.26 -14.16 -2.37
CA THR A 61 -5.77 -15.32 -3.14
C THR A 61 -5.01 -14.91 -4.41
N GLN A 62 -5.22 -13.67 -4.88
CA GLN A 62 -4.59 -13.11 -6.08
C GLN A 62 -3.22 -12.48 -5.82
N ARG A 63 -2.74 -12.47 -4.57
CA ARG A 63 -1.42 -11.90 -4.21
C ARG A 63 -0.23 -12.75 -4.70
N VAL A 64 -0.47 -13.91 -5.32
CA VAL A 64 0.59 -14.73 -5.93
C VAL A 64 1.07 -14.01 -7.19
N GLY A 65 2.39 -13.85 -7.34
CA GLY A 65 2.98 -13.15 -8.49
C GLY A 65 2.45 -13.68 -9.83
N ALA A 66 2.17 -12.75 -10.74
CA ALA A 66 1.81 -13.07 -12.11
C ALA A 66 3.05 -13.47 -12.94
N ALA A 67 2.84 -13.97 -14.16
CA ALA A 67 3.92 -14.15 -15.11
C ALA A 67 4.72 -12.83 -15.30
N PRO A 68 6.03 -12.88 -15.57
CA PRO A 68 6.83 -11.69 -15.82
C PRO A 68 6.19 -10.83 -16.91
N ILE A 69 6.09 -9.53 -16.64
CA ILE A 69 5.59 -8.57 -17.63
C ILE A 69 6.73 -8.26 -18.59
N GLU A 70 6.46 -8.24 -19.90
CA GLU A 70 7.48 -7.97 -20.92
C GLU A 70 7.96 -6.50 -20.89
N GLU A 71 7.10 -5.56 -20.51
CA GLU A 71 7.42 -4.14 -20.42
C GLU A 71 6.55 -3.41 -19.38
N PHE A 72 7.12 -2.44 -18.68
CA PHE A 72 6.38 -1.57 -17.76
C PHE A 72 5.73 -0.41 -18.53
N GLY A 73 4.42 -0.22 -18.33
CA GLY A 73 3.74 0.98 -18.82
C GLY A 73 4.17 2.25 -18.07
N VAL A 74 3.94 3.42 -18.66
CA VAL A 74 4.22 4.71 -18.01
C VAL A 74 2.99 5.23 -17.28
N VAL A 75 3.19 5.77 -16.07
CA VAL A 75 2.16 6.47 -15.28
C VAL A 75 2.60 7.90 -15.08
N GLU A 76 1.72 8.85 -15.44
CA GLU A 76 1.91 10.26 -15.10
C GLU A 76 1.34 10.54 -13.71
N HIS A 77 2.17 11.13 -12.84
CA HIS A 77 1.79 11.50 -11.49
C HIS A 77 0.92 12.75 -11.51
N LYS A 78 -0.25 12.71 -10.85
CA LYS A 78 -1.16 13.87 -10.80
C LYS A 78 -0.56 15.07 -10.09
N VAL A 79 0.26 14.79 -9.09
CA VAL A 79 1.06 15.77 -8.36
C VAL A 79 2.51 15.31 -8.41
N PRO A 80 3.50 16.16 -8.70
CA PRO A 80 4.89 15.72 -8.73
C PRO A 80 5.38 15.09 -7.42
N LEU A 81 6.19 14.04 -7.52
CA LEU A 81 6.92 13.42 -6.41
C LEU A 81 8.29 14.10 -6.27
N LEU A 82 8.32 15.11 -5.39
CA LEU A 82 9.49 15.94 -5.14
C LEU A 82 10.58 15.19 -4.36
N SER A 83 11.82 15.66 -4.51
CA SER A 83 12.93 15.27 -3.63
C SER A 83 12.95 16.16 -2.38
N LEU A 84 13.60 15.67 -1.33
CA LEU A 84 13.94 16.46 -0.15
C LEU A 84 15.32 17.12 -0.33
N GLY A 85 15.51 18.25 0.34
CA GLY A 85 16.84 18.83 0.55
C GLY A 85 17.58 18.08 1.65
N ASN A 86 18.91 18.07 1.60
CA ASN A 86 19.76 17.37 2.55
C ASN A 86 20.50 18.34 3.47
N VAL A 87 20.76 17.90 4.70
CA VAL A 87 21.66 18.53 5.66
C VAL A 87 22.59 17.46 6.23
N PHE A 88 23.86 17.78 6.41
CA PHE A 88 24.89 16.84 6.85
C PHE A 88 25.61 17.30 8.12
N SER A 89 25.31 18.49 8.63
CA SER A 89 25.86 19.01 9.89
C SER A 89 24.81 19.70 10.75
N GLY A 90 25.13 19.87 12.04
CA GLY A 90 24.32 20.63 12.97
C GLY A 90 24.20 22.11 12.59
N GLU A 91 25.26 22.72 12.04
CA GLU A 91 25.20 24.12 11.58
C GLU A 91 24.27 24.29 10.37
N GLU A 92 24.29 23.34 9.43
CA GLU A 92 23.40 23.37 8.27
C GLU A 92 21.93 23.24 8.68
N LEU A 93 21.65 22.36 9.64
CA LEU A 93 20.31 22.18 10.20
C LEU A 93 19.84 23.45 10.93
N GLU A 94 20.68 24.06 11.76
CA GLU A 94 20.38 25.32 12.45
C GLU A 94 20.13 26.46 11.45
N ALA A 95 20.92 26.53 10.38
CA ALA A 95 20.74 27.51 9.32
C ALA A 95 19.41 27.31 8.58
N TRP A 96 19.04 26.06 8.28
CA TRP A 96 17.72 25.74 7.72
C TRP A 96 16.60 26.15 8.67
N TYR A 97 16.71 25.82 9.94
CA TYR A 97 15.72 26.15 10.96
C TYR A 97 15.49 27.66 11.06
N LYS A 98 16.56 28.47 11.11
CA LYS A 98 16.46 29.95 11.12
C LYS A 98 15.76 30.51 9.89
N ARG A 99 16.03 29.95 8.70
CA ARG A 99 15.33 30.36 7.47
C ARG A 99 13.83 30.03 7.56
N THR A 100 13.48 28.85 8.06
CA THR A 100 12.10 28.42 8.25
C THR A 100 11.35 29.31 9.24
N LEU A 101 11.95 29.64 10.40
CA LEU A 101 11.34 30.57 11.37
C LEU A 101 11.05 31.94 10.76
N LYS A 102 11.99 32.49 10.01
CA LYS A 102 11.80 33.78 9.33
C LYS A 102 10.63 33.76 8.35
N LEU A 103 10.44 32.65 7.62
CA LEU A 103 9.31 32.47 6.70
C LEU A 103 7.97 32.35 7.44
N LEU A 104 7.98 31.85 8.67
CA LEU A 104 6.80 31.68 9.52
C LEU A 104 6.50 32.89 10.42
N GLY A 105 7.29 33.97 10.32
CA GLY A 105 7.16 35.15 11.18
C GLY A 105 7.55 34.88 12.62
N ASP A 106 8.66 34.16 12.82
CA ASP A 106 9.28 33.83 14.12
C ASP A 106 8.40 33.00 15.07
N LYS A 107 7.36 32.35 14.54
CA LYS A 107 6.58 31.35 15.27
C LYS A 107 7.30 30.00 15.21
N SER A 108 7.50 29.37 16.36
CA SER A 108 8.05 28.01 16.43
C SER A 108 7.04 27.00 15.87
N PRO A 109 7.35 26.30 14.76
CA PRO A 109 6.49 25.24 14.26
C PRO A 109 6.66 23.97 15.09
N ASN A 110 5.65 23.10 15.04
CA ASN A 110 5.82 21.71 15.45
C ASN A 110 6.49 20.94 14.30
N PHE A 111 7.37 19.99 14.64
CA PHE A 111 8.01 19.12 13.66
C PHE A 111 7.53 17.69 13.81
N VAL A 112 7.43 17.01 12.67
CA VAL A 112 7.34 15.56 12.59
C VAL A 112 8.70 15.07 12.10
N CYS A 113 9.28 14.13 12.86
CA CYS A 113 10.56 13.52 12.53
C CYS A 113 10.32 12.05 12.22
N GLU A 114 10.75 11.62 11.04
CA GLU A 114 10.60 10.25 10.55
C GLU A 114 11.97 9.70 10.16
N HIS A 115 12.18 8.40 10.35
CA HIS A 115 13.37 7.75 9.80
C HIS A 115 13.28 7.77 8.27
N LYS A 116 14.37 8.23 7.63
CA LYS A 116 14.48 8.16 6.18
C LYS A 116 14.75 6.72 5.77
N MET A 117 13.72 6.05 5.28
CA MET A 117 13.86 4.71 4.69
C MET A 117 14.75 4.77 3.45
N ASP A 118 15.63 3.79 3.30
CA ASP A 118 16.48 3.63 2.12
C ASP A 118 15.87 2.55 1.21
N GLY A 119 15.12 2.99 0.22
CA GLY A 119 14.35 2.11 -0.65
C GLY A 119 13.99 2.78 -1.96
N LEU A 120 12.86 2.37 -2.50
CA LEU A 120 12.28 2.90 -3.72
C LEU A 120 10.95 3.60 -3.41
N SER A 121 10.88 4.89 -3.72
CA SER A 121 9.65 5.64 -3.60
C SER A 121 8.60 5.16 -4.61
N VAL A 122 7.40 4.91 -4.09
CA VAL A 122 6.24 4.45 -4.87
C VAL A 122 5.01 5.28 -4.54
N SER A 123 4.07 5.29 -5.49
CA SER A 123 2.73 5.85 -5.33
C SER A 123 1.69 4.75 -5.51
N LEU A 124 0.63 4.81 -4.69
CA LEU A 124 -0.47 3.86 -4.67
C LEU A 124 -1.78 4.64 -4.83
N ILE A 125 -2.45 4.45 -5.96
CA ILE A 125 -3.73 5.09 -6.27
C ILE A 125 -4.86 4.12 -5.94
N TYR A 126 -5.76 4.57 -5.07
CA TYR A 126 -6.98 3.88 -4.71
C TYR A 126 -8.19 4.63 -5.27
N ILE A 127 -9.11 3.89 -5.89
CA ILE A 127 -10.40 4.40 -6.38
C ILE A 127 -11.50 3.63 -5.68
N ASP A 128 -12.41 4.34 -5.02
CA ASP A 128 -13.47 3.78 -4.19
C ASP A 128 -12.95 2.74 -3.19
N GLY A 129 -11.79 3.05 -2.60
CA GLY A 129 -11.08 2.19 -1.65
C GLY A 129 -10.30 1.03 -2.28
N LYS A 130 -10.37 0.78 -3.59
CA LYS A 130 -9.68 -0.34 -4.24
C LYS A 130 -8.34 0.06 -4.83
N PHE A 131 -7.29 -0.71 -4.54
CA PHE A 131 -5.97 -0.48 -5.13
C PHE A 131 -6.05 -0.66 -6.65
N THR A 132 -5.78 0.41 -7.39
CA THR A 132 -6.01 0.44 -8.84
C THR A 132 -4.71 0.59 -9.62
N VAL A 133 -3.84 1.52 -9.23
CA VAL A 133 -2.56 1.78 -9.91
C VAL A 133 -1.46 1.96 -8.88
N GLY A 134 -0.34 1.26 -9.08
CA GLY A 134 0.89 1.47 -8.35
C GLY A 134 2.02 1.84 -9.30
N ALA A 135 2.79 2.87 -8.96
CA ALA A 135 3.87 3.36 -9.82
C ALA A 135 5.14 3.70 -9.05
N THR A 136 6.29 3.54 -9.70
CA THR A 136 7.57 4.08 -9.20
C THR A 136 7.56 5.60 -9.23
N ARG A 137 8.48 6.24 -8.50
CA ARG A 137 8.67 7.70 -8.62
C ARG A 137 9.15 8.12 -10.02
N GLY A 138 10.05 7.36 -10.63
CA GLY A 138 10.76 7.75 -11.86
C GLY A 138 11.44 9.12 -11.72
N ASP A 139 11.14 10.05 -12.62
CA ASP A 139 11.70 11.41 -12.59
C ASP A 139 10.94 12.37 -11.66
N GLY A 140 9.85 11.91 -11.05
CA GLY A 140 8.96 12.70 -10.19
C GLY A 140 7.70 13.18 -10.89
N GLU A 141 7.67 13.25 -12.21
CA GLU A 141 6.45 13.53 -13.01
C GLU A 141 5.91 12.26 -13.65
N LYS A 142 6.79 11.35 -14.06
CA LYS A 142 6.46 10.08 -14.70
C LYS A 142 7.19 8.94 -14.00
N GLY A 143 6.46 7.84 -13.81
CA GLY A 143 6.97 6.60 -13.25
C GLY A 143 6.57 5.39 -14.08
N GLU A 144 7.05 4.23 -13.65
CA GLU A 144 6.72 2.94 -14.25
C GLU A 144 5.54 2.31 -13.51
N ASN A 145 4.60 1.73 -14.25
CA ASN A 145 3.47 0.99 -13.69
C ASN A 145 3.95 -0.36 -13.15
N ILE A 146 4.11 -0.43 -11.84
CA ILE A 146 4.53 -1.64 -11.11
C ILE A 146 3.38 -2.20 -10.24
N THR A 147 2.13 -2.00 -10.67
CA THR A 147 0.93 -2.38 -9.90
C THR A 147 0.94 -3.85 -9.50
N GLN A 148 1.31 -4.75 -10.42
CA GLN A 148 1.31 -6.19 -10.15
C GLN A 148 2.36 -6.57 -9.11
N ASN A 149 3.56 -5.99 -9.19
CA ASN A 149 4.62 -6.18 -8.20
C ASN A 149 4.14 -5.73 -6.81
N LEU A 150 3.52 -4.55 -6.72
CA LEU A 150 3.05 -3.98 -5.45
C LEU A 150 1.91 -4.78 -4.83
N ARG A 151 1.03 -5.41 -5.63
CA ARG A 151 -0.02 -6.32 -5.12
C ARG A 151 0.55 -7.51 -4.35
N THR A 152 1.78 -7.93 -4.65
CA THR A 152 2.43 -9.04 -3.94
C THR A 152 2.94 -8.65 -2.55
N ILE A 153 3.10 -7.35 -2.27
CA ILE A 153 3.57 -6.86 -0.96
C ILE A 153 2.42 -6.94 0.04
N LYS A 154 2.56 -7.83 1.02
CA LYS A 154 1.47 -8.19 1.94
C LYS A 154 1.06 -7.06 2.88
N SER A 155 1.97 -6.15 3.21
CA SER A 155 1.68 -4.95 4.01
C SER A 155 0.91 -3.87 3.21
N ILE A 156 0.86 -3.95 1.88
CA ILE A 156 0.03 -3.06 1.06
C ILE A 156 -1.40 -3.60 1.06
N PRO A 157 -2.40 -2.84 1.54
CA PRO A 157 -3.79 -3.26 1.49
C PRO A 157 -4.31 -3.18 0.05
N LEU A 158 -5.02 -4.22 -0.40
CA LEU A 158 -5.70 -4.20 -1.71
C LEU A 158 -7.01 -3.41 -1.66
N THR A 159 -7.61 -3.29 -0.46
CA THR A 159 -8.80 -2.48 -0.21
C THR A 159 -8.61 -1.66 1.07
N LEU A 160 -8.97 -0.38 1.03
CA LEU A 160 -8.94 0.53 2.16
C LEU A 160 -10.16 0.36 3.08
N PRO A 161 -10.04 0.72 4.36
CA PRO A 161 -11.19 0.78 5.28
C PRO A 161 -12.31 1.70 4.79
N LYS A 162 -13.53 1.44 5.27
CA LYS A 162 -14.69 2.31 5.01
C LYS A 162 -14.41 3.75 5.46
N GLY A 163 -14.85 4.73 4.67
CA GLY A 163 -14.66 6.15 4.94
C GLY A 163 -13.41 6.76 4.30
N ALA A 164 -12.58 5.96 3.61
CA ALA A 164 -11.52 6.48 2.76
C ALA A 164 -12.11 7.36 1.63
N PRO A 165 -11.38 8.39 1.15
CA PRO A 165 -11.79 9.19 -0.01
C PRO A 165 -12.03 8.32 -1.25
N SER A 166 -12.97 8.73 -2.11
CA SER A 166 -13.26 8.02 -3.37
C SER A 166 -12.07 7.98 -4.34
N LEU A 167 -11.15 8.92 -4.21
CA LEU A 167 -9.87 8.91 -4.90
C LEU A 167 -8.79 9.38 -3.92
N ILE A 168 -7.79 8.52 -3.68
CA ILE A 168 -6.62 8.87 -2.86
C ILE A 168 -5.36 8.30 -3.48
N GLU A 169 -4.30 9.10 -3.48
CA GLU A 169 -2.94 8.68 -3.79
C GLU A 169 -2.14 8.67 -2.50
N VAL A 170 -1.64 7.49 -2.12
CA VAL A 170 -0.76 7.29 -0.96
C VAL A 170 0.66 7.10 -1.47
N ARG A 171 1.63 7.74 -0.82
CA ARG A 171 3.05 7.65 -1.18
C ARG A 171 3.82 7.04 -0.03
N GLY A 172 4.84 6.27 -0.37
CA GLY A 172 5.70 5.62 0.61
C GLY A 172 6.92 5.00 -0.04
N GLU A 173 7.66 4.23 0.75
CA GLU A 173 8.90 3.60 0.33
C GLU A 173 8.75 2.07 0.39
N VAL A 174 9.15 1.39 -0.69
CA VAL A 174 9.35 -0.06 -0.69
C VAL A 174 10.82 -0.33 -0.47
N PHE A 175 11.16 -1.18 0.49
CA PHE A 175 12.54 -1.54 0.82
C PHE A 175 12.63 -3.03 1.16
N ILE A 176 13.87 -3.51 1.27
CA ILE A 176 14.17 -4.89 1.67
C ILE A 176 14.83 -4.83 3.06
N PRO A 177 14.33 -5.57 4.07
CA PRO A 177 14.93 -5.64 5.40
C PRO A 177 16.35 -6.22 5.43
#